data_AF-A0A2V8D833-F1
#
_entry.id   AF-A0A2V8D833-F1
#
_cell.length_a   1.000
_cell.length_b   1.000
_cell.length_c   1.000
_cell.angle_alpha   90.00
_cell.angle_beta   90.00
_cell.angle_gamma   90.00
#
_symmetry.space_group_name_H-M   'P 1'
#
loop_
_entity.id
_entity.type
_entity.pdbx_description
1 polymer ?
#
loop_
_entity_poly.entity_id
_entity_poly.type
_entity_poly.pdbx_seq_one_letter_code
_entity_poly.pdbx_strand_id
1 'polypeptide(L)'
;MRMIGAGIGLALVATVVAAQAPPSARPTTTPRPSAKPTGTLAQVMRGIYFPNSNLIFDVQQHDPGVAKTPSAEPGTAATSAYASTYSGWEAVENAAVALADGVDLILAPGRLCQNGKPVPRQQADFQKFARDMRAAGVAVLQAARTKNQEKVSDATNNLADACSSCHEVYRDKGPADSPARCTPALTK
;
A
#
# COMPACT_ATOMS: atom_id res chain seq x y z
N MET A 1 -77.87 -10.37 49.90
CA MET A 1 -77.20 -11.39 50.74
C MET A 1 -75.95 -10.75 51.33
N ARG A 2 -75.83 -10.75 52.67
CA ARG A 2 -74.62 -10.74 53.55
C ARG A 2 -73.24 -10.66 52.85
N MET A 3 -72.15 -10.10 53.37
CA MET A 3 -71.74 -9.39 54.59
C MET A 3 -70.23 -9.08 54.36
N ILE A 4 -69.72 -7.98 54.95
CA ILE A 4 -68.41 -7.85 55.63
C ILE A 4 -67.10 -8.08 54.85
N GLY A 5 -66.14 -7.17 55.04
CA GLY A 5 -64.71 -7.54 54.99
C GLY A 5 -63.73 -6.41 54.71
N ALA A 6 -63.41 -5.60 55.73
CA ALA A 6 -62.29 -4.66 55.70
C ALA A 6 -60.94 -5.40 55.68
N GLY A 7 -60.00 -4.90 54.88
CA GLY A 7 -58.60 -5.33 54.87
C GLY A 7 -57.71 -4.20 54.39
N ILE A 8 -57.24 -3.36 55.30
CA ILE A 8 -56.22 -2.33 55.06
C ILE A 8 -54.87 -3.07 54.98
N GLY A 9 -54.35 -3.24 53.78
CA GLY A 9 -52.99 -3.72 53.54
C GLY A 9 -52.04 -2.54 53.34
N LEU A 10 -51.24 -2.22 54.36
CA LEU A 10 -50.15 -1.25 54.28
C LEU A 10 -48.98 -1.90 53.52
N ALA A 11 -48.84 -1.59 52.23
CA ALA A 11 -47.71 -2.04 51.43
C ALA A 11 -46.46 -1.19 51.72
N LEU A 12 -45.47 -1.77 52.41
CA LEU A 12 -44.14 -1.19 52.51
C LEU A 12 -43.44 -1.27 51.15
N VAL A 13 -43.22 -0.13 50.51
CA VAL A 13 -42.36 0.00 49.34
C VAL A 13 -40.91 0.06 49.82
N ALA A 14 -40.18 -1.05 49.70
CA ALA A 14 -38.74 -1.09 49.92
C ALA A 14 -38.04 -0.49 48.70
N THR A 15 -37.56 0.75 48.81
CA THR A 15 -36.68 1.36 47.81
C THR A 15 -35.31 0.71 47.85
N VAL A 16 -34.99 -0.08 46.82
CA VAL A 16 -33.66 -0.65 46.61
C VAL A 16 -32.73 0.45 46.11
N VAL A 17 -31.85 0.95 46.96
CA VAL A 17 -30.76 1.85 46.54
C VAL A 17 -29.68 0.98 45.89
N ALA A 18 -29.66 0.93 44.56
CA ALA A 18 -28.54 0.35 43.82
C ALA A 18 -27.33 1.28 43.95
N ALA A 19 -26.26 0.80 44.57
CA ALA A 19 -24.98 1.48 44.61
C ALA A 19 -24.39 1.52 43.19
N GLN A 20 -24.44 2.69 42.55
CA GLN A 20 -23.84 2.92 41.24
C GLN A 20 -22.31 2.91 41.41
N ALA A 21 -21.64 1.82 41.01
CA ALA A 21 -20.19 1.79 40.93
C ALA A 21 -19.71 2.82 39.88
N PRO A 22 -18.63 3.59 40.16
CA PRO A 22 -18.13 4.56 39.20
C PRO A 22 -17.70 3.86 37.89
N PRO A 23 -17.98 4.46 36.72
CA PRO A 23 -17.64 3.87 35.43
C PRO A 23 -16.12 3.67 35.35
N SER A 24 -15.70 2.44 35.05
CA SER A 24 -14.30 2.13 34.78
C SER A 24 -13.79 3.01 33.65
N ALA A 25 -12.77 3.81 33.92
CA ALA A 25 -12.12 4.64 32.92
C ALA A 25 -11.61 3.75 31.76
N ARG A 26 -12.02 4.08 30.53
CA ARG A 26 -11.56 3.40 29.32
C ARG A 26 -10.05 3.61 29.21
N PRO A 27 -9.23 2.55 29.05
CA PRO A 27 -7.79 2.71 28.90
C PRO A 27 -7.50 3.59 27.69
N THR A 28 -6.81 4.71 27.92
CA THR A 28 -6.27 5.58 26.88
C THR A 28 -5.21 4.78 26.15
N THR A 29 -5.51 4.32 24.93
CA THR A 29 -4.52 3.76 24.02
C THR A 29 -3.54 4.86 23.64
N THR A 30 -2.37 4.88 24.28
CA THR A 30 -1.23 5.68 23.81
C THR A 30 -0.92 5.30 22.37
N PRO A 31 -0.88 6.25 21.41
CA PRO A 31 -0.51 5.94 20.04
C PRO A 31 0.86 5.27 20.00
N ARG A 32 0.93 4.07 19.43
CA ARG A 32 2.21 3.40 19.18
C ARG A 32 3.04 4.32 18.28
N PRO A 33 4.32 4.60 18.59
CA PRO A 33 5.16 5.37 17.69
C PRO A 33 5.14 4.75 16.30
N SER A 34 4.87 5.56 15.27
CA SER A 34 4.98 5.11 13.89
C SER A 34 6.37 4.54 13.68
N ALA A 35 6.45 3.26 13.30
CA ALA A 35 7.73 2.60 13.12
C ALA A 35 8.54 3.35 12.05
N LYS A 36 9.81 3.63 12.35
CA LYS A 36 10.71 4.24 11.37
C LYS A 36 10.85 3.30 10.16
N PRO A 37 10.81 3.83 8.93
CA PRO A 37 11.04 3.01 7.75
C PRO A 37 12.41 2.34 7.80
N THR A 38 12.45 1.03 7.52
CA THR A 38 13.68 0.21 7.61
C THR A 38 14.74 0.59 6.59
N GLY A 39 14.31 0.97 5.37
CA GLY A 39 15.20 1.20 4.24
C GLY A 39 15.02 2.57 3.58
N THR A 40 15.91 2.88 2.65
CA THR A 40 15.86 4.12 1.87
C THR A 40 14.78 4.06 0.78
N LEU A 41 14.41 5.22 0.23
CA LEU A 41 13.55 5.28 -0.95
C LEU A 41 14.14 4.47 -2.12
N ALA A 42 15.45 4.49 -2.30
CA ALA A 42 16.11 3.72 -3.36
C ALA A 42 16.00 2.21 -3.15
N GLN A 43 15.94 1.74 -1.90
CA GLN A 43 15.69 0.32 -1.60
C GLN A 43 14.24 -0.08 -1.88
N VAL A 44 13.25 0.78 -1.58
CA VAL A 44 11.85 0.56 -1.98
C VAL A 44 11.73 0.46 -3.50
N MET A 45 12.38 1.38 -4.22
CA MET A 45 12.36 1.36 -5.67
C MET A 45 12.99 0.10 -6.25
N ARG A 46 14.15 -0.34 -5.74
CA ARG A 46 14.82 -1.56 -6.22
C ARG A 46 14.12 -2.85 -5.82
N GLY A 47 13.58 -2.92 -4.60
CA GLY A 47 13.01 -4.15 -4.06
C GLY A 47 11.55 -4.37 -4.43
N ILE A 48 10.82 -3.30 -4.76
CA ILE A 48 9.38 -3.37 -5.02
C ILE A 48 9.08 -2.85 -6.43
N TYR A 49 9.39 -1.59 -6.72
CA TYR A 49 8.93 -1.00 -7.98
C TYR A 49 9.60 -1.62 -9.20
N PHE A 50 10.93 -1.73 -9.18
CA PHE A 50 11.71 -2.20 -10.33
C PHE A 50 11.32 -3.62 -10.79
N PRO A 51 11.32 -4.67 -9.95
CA PRO A 51 10.94 -6.00 -10.42
C PRO A 51 9.48 -6.06 -10.87
N ASN A 52 8.57 -5.43 -10.14
CA ASN A 52 7.13 -5.49 -10.46
C ASN A 52 6.78 -4.69 -11.71
N SER A 53 7.40 -3.52 -11.94
CA SER A 53 7.17 -2.75 -13.17
C SER A 53 7.66 -3.52 -14.40
N ASN A 54 8.81 -4.19 -14.30
CA ASN A 54 9.33 -5.00 -15.41
C ASN A 54 8.39 -6.17 -15.76
N LEU A 55 7.77 -6.83 -14.75
CA LEU A 55 6.75 -7.85 -15.01
C LEU A 55 5.54 -7.30 -15.77
N ILE A 56 5.12 -6.06 -15.48
CA ILE A 56 4.00 -5.41 -16.16
C ILE A 56 4.39 -4.99 -17.58
N PHE A 57 5.56 -4.39 -17.78
CA PHE A 57 6.03 -3.99 -19.11
C PHE A 57 6.35 -5.18 -20.01
N ASP A 58 6.72 -6.35 -19.45
CA ASP A 58 6.91 -7.60 -20.21
C ASP A 58 5.67 -7.99 -21.03
N VAL A 59 4.47 -7.62 -20.56
CA VAL A 59 3.19 -7.90 -21.22
C VAL A 59 3.10 -7.31 -22.62
N GLN A 60 3.82 -6.22 -22.91
CA GLN A 60 3.86 -5.62 -24.25
C GLN A 60 4.43 -6.57 -25.31
N GLN A 61 5.29 -7.50 -24.91
CA GLN A 61 5.98 -8.43 -25.81
C GLN A 61 5.58 -9.89 -25.58
N HIS A 62 5.13 -10.22 -24.37
CA HIS A 62 4.84 -11.60 -23.95
C HIS A 62 3.45 -11.72 -23.33
N ASP A 63 2.58 -12.52 -23.94
CA ASP A 63 1.25 -12.79 -23.41
C ASP A 63 1.32 -13.63 -22.12
N PRO A 64 0.84 -13.12 -20.96
CA PRO A 64 0.79 -13.87 -19.71
C PRO A 64 -0.19 -15.04 -19.73
N GLY A 65 -1.12 -15.08 -20.70
CA GLY A 65 -2.05 -16.19 -20.91
C GLY A 65 -1.41 -17.41 -21.56
N VAL A 66 -0.24 -17.25 -22.20
CA VAL A 66 0.50 -18.35 -22.79
C VAL A 66 1.34 -19.03 -21.72
N ALA A 67 1.13 -20.34 -21.55
CA ALA A 67 1.91 -21.15 -20.62
C ALA A 67 3.40 -21.07 -21.01
N LYS A 68 4.21 -20.45 -20.15
CA LYS A 68 5.67 -20.49 -20.29
C LYS A 68 6.15 -21.86 -19.82
N THR A 69 6.98 -22.53 -20.62
CA THR A 69 7.68 -23.73 -20.17
C THR A 69 8.48 -23.35 -18.91
N PRO A 70 8.28 -24.00 -17.76
CA PRO A 70 9.09 -23.70 -16.59
C PRO A 70 10.56 -23.85 -16.99
N SER A 71 11.37 -22.82 -16.76
CA SER A 71 12.83 -22.97 -16.81
C SER A 71 13.24 -23.82 -15.61
N ALA A 72 12.97 -25.12 -15.71
CA ALA A 72 13.15 -26.08 -14.64
C ALA A 72 14.58 -26.62 -14.69
N GLU A 73 15.49 -25.88 -14.07
CA GLU A 73 16.53 -26.54 -13.29
C GLU A 73 16.06 -26.47 -11.83
N PRO A 74 15.82 -27.61 -11.15
CA PRO A 74 15.40 -27.59 -9.74
C PRO A 74 16.44 -26.82 -8.92
N GLY A 75 16.03 -25.63 -8.50
CA GLY A 75 16.88 -24.70 -7.79
C GLY A 75 17.22 -25.19 -6.39
N THR A 76 18.48 -25.53 -6.16
CA THR A 76 19.01 -25.69 -4.79
C THR A 76 19.05 -24.36 -4.02
N ALA A 77 18.91 -23.23 -4.74
CA ALA A 77 18.80 -21.89 -4.19
C ALA A 77 17.34 -21.38 -4.23
N ALA A 78 16.95 -20.63 -3.19
CA ALA A 78 15.60 -20.06 -3.07
C ALA A 78 15.19 -19.20 -4.28
N THR A 79 16.13 -18.49 -4.90
CA THR A 79 15.86 -17.62 -6.06
C THR A 79 15.33 -18.39 -7.27
N SER A 80 15.87 -19.58 -7.55
CA SER A 80 15.37 -20.45 -8.63
C SER A 80 14.17 -21.29 -8.19
N ALA A 81 14.10 -21.69 -6.91
CA ALA A 81 12.96 -22.44 -6.39
C ALA A 81 11.63 -21.65 -6.45
N TYR A 82 11.68 -20.32 -6.23
CA TYR A 82 10.48 -19.48 -6.20
C TYR A 82 10.27 -18.62 -7.45
N ALA A 83 11.15 -18.71 -8.46
CA ALA A 83 11.10 -17.86 -9.66
C ALA A 83 9.77 -17.93 -10.42
N SER A 84 9.08 -19.07 -10.34
CA SER A 84 7.85 -19.35 -11.08
C SER A 84 6.67 -19.71 -10.17
N THR A 85 6.76 -19.46 -8.85
CA THR A 85 5.67 -19.80 -7.91
C THR A 85 4.37 -19.07 -8.26
N TYR A 86 4.48 -17.80 -8.67
CA TYR A 86 3.36 -17.03 -9.19
C TYR A 86 3.69 -16.67 -10.64
N SER A 87 2.80 -17.02 -11.58
CA SER A 87 3.06 -16.88 -13.01
C SER A 87 1.82 -16.42 -13.78
N GLY A 88 1.99 -16.12 -15.07
CA GLY A 88 0.92 -15.65 -15.95
C GLY A 88 0.22 -14.39 -15.42
N TRP A 89 -1.09 -14.33 -15.58
CA TRP A 89 -1.90 -13.18 -15.16
C TRP A 89 -1.81 -12.87 -13.65
N GLU A 90 -1.69 -13.90 -12.81
CA GLU A 90 -1.56 -13.70 -11.36
C GLU A 90 -0.29 -12.91 -11.01
N ALA A 91 0.83 -13.17 -11.70
CA ALA A 91 2.05 -12.41 -11.50
C ALA A 91 1.88 -10.92 -11.87
N VAL A 92 1.14 -10.62 -12.95
CA VAL A 92 0.85 -9.24 -13.37
C VAL A 92 -0.07 -8.54 -12.36
N GLU A 93 -1.10 -9.23 -11.87
CA GLU A 93 -2.01 -8.70 -10.84
C GLU A 93 -1.25 -8.39 -9.54
N ASN A 94 -0.40 -9.31 -9.07
CA ASN A 94 0.41 -9.12 -7.88
C ASN A 94 1.40 -7.95 -8.04
N ALA A 95 2.02 -7.83 -9.22
CA ALA A 95 2.89 -6.72 -9.54
C ALA A 95 2.14 -5.38 -9.49
N ALA A 96 0.93 -5.31 -10.05
CA ALA A 96 0.11 -4.11 -10.05
C ALA A 96 -0.28 -3.66 -8.63
N VAL A 97 -0.65 -4.62 -7.76
CA VAL A 97 -0.90 -4.37 -6.33
C VAL A 97 0.35 -3.83 -5.65
N ALA A 98 1.52 -4.43 -5.88
CA ALA A 98 2.78 -3.98 -5.30
C ALA A 98 3.12 -2.53 -5.67
N LEU A 99 2.80 -2.10 -6.90
CA LEU A 99 2.97 -0.69 -7.30
C LEU A 99 1.94 0.23 -6.65
N ALA A 100 0.66 -0.16 -6.61
CA ALA A 100 -0.41 0.66 -6.06
C ALA A 100 -0.26 0.90 -4.55
N ASP A 101 0.05 -0.17 -3.81
CA ASP A 101 0.19 -0.13 -2.34
C ASP A 101 1.60 0.31 -1.94
N GLY A 102 2.61 0.04 -2.76
CA GLY A 102 3.99 0.48 -2.56
C GLY A 102 4.13 2.00 -2.44
N VAL A 103 3.12 2.77 -2.87
CA VAL A 103 3.08 4.22 -2.68
C VAL A 103 3.07 4.60 -1.21
N ASP A 104 2.43 3.81 -0.34
CA ASP A 104 2.47 4.07 1.11
C ASP A 104 3.86 3.85 1.68
N LEU A 105 4.63 2.93 1.10
CA LEU A 105 6.02 2.74 1.46
C LEU A 105 6.85 3.95 1.01
N ILE A 106 6.67 4.47 -0.20
CA ILE A 106 7.32 5.71 -0.65
C ILE A 106 6.99 6.87 0.31
N LEU A 107 5.72 6.99 0.67
CA LEU A 107 5.19 8.03 1.56
C LEU A 107 5.26 7.63 3.04
N ALA A 108 6.15 6.73 3.47
CA ALA A 108 6.28 6.40 4.89
C ALA A 108 6.97 7.55 5.68
N PRO A 109 6.39 8.08 6.78
CA PRO A 109 6.99 9.16 7.56
C PRO A 109 8.41 8.83 8.02
N GLY A 110 9.33 9.79 7.92
CA GLY A 110 10.72 9.59 8.33
C GLY A 110 11.59 8.78 7.36
N ARG A 111 11.09 8.40 6.18
CA ARG A 111 11.92 7.76 5.15
C ARG A 111 12.97 8.72 4.61
N LEU A 112 14.18 8.19 4.43
CA LEU A 112 15.30 8.90 3.83
C LEU A 112 15.53 8.44 2.39
N CYS A 113 16.04 9.35 1.58
CA CYS A 113 16.67 9.04 0.30
C CYS A 113 18.08 8.47 0.53
N GLN A 114 18.68 7.89 -0.52
CA GLN A 114 19.99 7.24 -0.42
C GLN A 114 21.11 8.24 -0.04
N ASN A 115 20.95 9.51 -0.40
CA ASN A 115 21.85 10.61 -0.03
C ASN A 115 21.62 11.15 1.40
N GLY A 116 20.79 10.49 2.22
CA GLY A 116 20.50 10.90 3.60
C GLY A 116 19.45 12.01 3.75
N LYS A 117 19.00 12.66 2.66
CA LYS A 117 17.93 13.66 2.71
C LYS A 117 16.58 13.02 3.06
N PRO A 118 15.66 13.73 3.72
CA PRO A 118 14.28 13.26 3.84
C PRO A 118 13.63 13.14 2.46
N VAL A 119 12.79 12.11 2.28
CA VAL A 119 11.89 12.04 1.12
C VAL A 119 10.98 13.29 1.12
N PRO A 120 10.81 14.00 -0.01
CA PRO A 120 10.09 15.28 -0.09
C PRO A 120 8.56 15.11 -0.03
N ARG A 121 8.07 14.31 0.91
CA ARG A 121 6.66 13.94 1.12
C ARG A 121 5.71 15.13 1.33
N GLN A 122 6.24 16.29 1.73
CA GLN A 122 5.46 17.50 1.95
C GLN A 122 5.26 18.31 0.67
N GLN A 123 5.98 17.99 -0.41
CA GLN A 123 5.85 18.68 -1.68
C GLN A 123 4.57 18.25 -2.41
N ALA A 124 3.83 19.23 -2.91
CA ALA A 124 2.52 19.00 -3.51
C ALA A 124 2.60 18.16 -4.80
N ASP A 125 3.63 18.41 -5.61
CA ASP A 125 3.93 17.64 -6.83
C ASP A 125 4.34 16.19 -6.48
N PHE A 126 5.20 15.98 -5.48
CA PHE A 126 5.59 14.63 -5.04
C PHE A 126 4.38 13.82 -4.57
N GLN A 127 3.48 14.44 -3.79
CA GLN A 127 2.22 13.80 -3.39
C GLN A 127 1.31 13.53 -4.58
N LYS A 128 1.27 14.44 -5.57
CA LYS A 128 0.51 14.23 -6.81
C LYS A 128 1.06 13.03 -7.57
N PHE A 129 2.36 12.98 -7.85
CA PHE A 129 2.98 11.87 -8.57
C PHE A 129 2.78 10.54 -7.84
N ALA A 130 2.84 10.54 -6.50
CA ALA A 130 2.53 9.35 -5.70
C ALA A 130 1.07 8.89 -5.88
N ARG A 131 0.09 9.81 -5.90
CA ARG A 131 -1.32 9.47 -6.19
C ARG A 131 -1.50 8.96 -7.62
N ASP A 132 -0.86 9.60 -8.59
CA ASP A 132 -0.93 9.22 -10.00
C ASP A 132 -0.35 7.81 -10.21
N MET A 133 0.78 7.50 -9.57
CA MET A 133 1.37 6.16 -9.56
C MET A 133 0.43 5.12 -8.95
N ARG A 134 -0.24 5.44 -7.83
CA ARG A 134 -1.27 4.54 -7.27
C ARG A 134 -2.40 4.30 -8.26
N ALA A 135 -2.92 5.36 -8.89
CA ALA A 135 -3.99 5.25 -9.87
C ALA A 135 -3.58 4.41 -11.08
N ALA A 136 -2.35 4.59 -11.59
CA ALA A 136 -1.81 3.79 -12.68
C ALA A 136 -1.69 2.30 -12.28
N GLY A 137 -1.20 1.99 -11.07
CA GLY A 137 -1.16 0.62 -10.57
C GLY A 137 -2.55 -0.03 -10.47
N VAL A 138 -3.55 0.72 -9.99
CA VAL A 138 -4.95 0.25 -9.95
C VAL A 138 -5.52 0.03 -11.36
N ALA A 139 -5.21 0.91 -12.31
CA ALA A 139 -5.65 0.75 -13.70
C ALA A 139 -5.04 -0.50 -14.35
N VAL A 140 -3.74 -0.75 -14.14
CA VAL A 140 -3.09 -1.98 -14.59
C VAL A 140 -3.74 -3.21 -13.95
N LEU A 141 -4.03 -3.19 -12.65
CA LEU A 141 -4.70 -4.30 -11.97
C LEU A 141 -6.07 -4.59 -12.58
N GLN A 142 -6.86 -3.55 -12.86
CA GLN A 142 -8.17 -3.69 -13.50
C GLN A 142 -8.04 -4.27 -14.92
N ALA A 143 -7.06 -3.81 -15.70
CA ALA A 143 -6.78 -4.34 -17.03
C ALA A 143 -6.33 -5.82 -16.97
N ALA A 144 -5.43 -6.16 -16.04
CA ALA A 144 -4.89 -7.52 -15.87
C ALA A 144 -6.00 -8.54 -15.53
N ARG A 145 -6.97 -8.14 -14.71
CA ARG A 145 -8.15 -8.97 -14.40
C ARG A 145 -9.02 -9.32 -15.60
N THR A 146 -8.92 -8.55 -16.69
CA THR A 146 -9.59 -8.89 -17.96
C THR A 146 -8.85 -9.94 -18.78
N LYS A 147 -7.63 -10.30 -18.37
CA LYS A 147 -6.75 -11.26 -19.05
C LYS A 147 -6.57 -10.96 -20.54
N ASN A 148 -6.44 -9.67 -20.85
CA ASN A 148 -6.29 -9.16 -22.20
C ASN A 148 -4.96 -8.39 -22.31
N GLN A 149 -4.06 -8.91 -23.15
CA GLN A 149 -2.71 -8.36 -23.35
C GLN A 149 -2.73 -6.92 -23.86
N GLU A 150 -3.60 -6.61 -24.82
CA GLU A 150 -3.73 -5.27 -25.40
C GLU A 150 -4.15 -4.26 -24.32
N LYS A 151 -5.17 -4.58 -23.53
CA LYS A 151 -5.65 -3.68 -22.45
C LYS A 151 -4.57 -3.38 -21.41
N VAL A 152 -3.75 -4.37 -21.05
CA VAL A 152 -2.64 -4.16 -20.11
C VAL A 152 -1.52 -3.37 -20.78
N SER A 153 -1.20 -3.68 -22.04
CA SER A 153 -0.22 -2.93 -22.84
C SER A 153 -0.60 -1.45 -22.94
N ASP A 154 -1.86 -1.13 -23.19
CA ASP A 154 -2.35 0.25 -23.19
C ASP A 154 -2.21 0.93 -21.82
N ALA A 155 -2.56 0.21 -20.75
CA ALA A 155 -2.43 0.71 -19.39
C ALA A 155 -0.96 1.00 -19.00
N THR A 156 0.01 0.36 -19.65
CA THR A 156 1.44 0.62 -19.41
C THR A 156 1.88 2.02 -19.81
N ASN A 157 1.17 2.69 -20.73
CA ASN A 157 1.49 4.08 -21.10
C ASN A 157 1.30 5.02 -19.90
N ASN A 158 0.15 4.93 -19.22
CA ASN A 158 -0.12 5.71 -18.01
C ASN A 158 0.85 5.36 -16.88
N LEU A 159 1.25 4.09 -16.79
CA LEU A 159 2.26 3.65 -15.82
C LEU A 159 3.64 4.27 -16.11
N ALA A 160 4.06 4.30 -17.38
CA ALA A 160 5.31 4.92 -17.80
C ALA A 160 5.32 6.43 -17.48
N ASP A 161 4.22 7.13 -17.78
CA ASP A 161 4.05 8.55 -17.46
C ASP A 161 4.11 8.83 -15.96
N ALA A 162 3.50 7.97 -15.14
CA ALA A 162 3.56 8.10 -13.69
C ALA A 162 4.99 7.90 -13.16
N CYS A 163 5.75 6.96 -13.76
CA CYS A 163 7.16 6.74 -13.43
C CYS A 163 8.02 7.96 -13.80
N SER A 164 7.92 8.46 -15.03
CA SER A 164 8.73 9.56 -15.54
C SER A 164 8.45 10.86 -14.79
N SER A 165 7.18 11.19 -14.55
CA SER A 165 6.77 12.42 -13.86
C SER A 165 7.48 12.61 -12.50
N CYS A 166 7.63 11.52 -11.74
CA CYS A 166 8.36 11.56 -10.47
C CYS A 166 9.88 11.50 -10.67
N HIS A 167 10.34 10.62 -11.55
CA HIS A 167 11.78 10.37 -11.73
C HIS A 167 12.51 11.56 -12.34
N GLU A 168 11.93 12.26 -13.30
CA GLU A 168 12.55 13.42 -13.94
C GLU A 168 12.83 14.56 -12.96
N VAL A 169 11.94 14.74 -11.97
CA VAL A 169 12.08 15.76 -10.93
C VAL A 169 13.02 15.29 -9.83
N TYR A 170 12.82 14.08 -9.30
CA TYR A 170 13.40 13.67 -8.01
C TYR A 170 14.49 12.59 -8.09
N ARG A 171 14.61 11.85 -9.20
CA ARG A 171 15.55 10.72 -9.38
C ARG A 171 16.66 11.00 -10.39
N ASP A 172 16.33 11.58 -11.55
CA ASP A 172 17.21 11.69 -12.71
C ASP A 172 18.17 12.88 -12.60
N LYS A 173 18.93 12.87 -11.50
CA LYS A 173 19.86 13.91 -11.07
C LYS A 173 21.22 13.31 -10.69
N GLY A 174 21.68 12.31 -11.43
CA GLY A 174 22.93 11.57 -11.18
C GLY A 174 22.73 10.29 -10.35
N PRO A 175 23.81 9.73 -9.74
CA PRO A 175 23.77 8.52 -8.91
C PRO A 175 22.82 8.61 -7.71
N ALA A 176 22.48 7.48 -7.08
CA ALA A 176 21.47 7.43 -6.01
C ALA A 176 21.81 8.29 -4.78
N ASP A 177 23.08 8.40 -4.45
CA ASP A 177 23.66 9.23 -3.39
C ASP A 177 23.91 10.69 -3.83
N SER A 178 23.59 11.05 -5.08
CA SER A 178 23.73 12.43 -5.57
C SER A 178 22.98 13.42 -4.68
N PRO A 179 23.61 14.56 -4.31
CA PRO A 179 22.95 15.60 -3.51
C PRO A 179 21.78 16.27 -4.24
N ALA A 180 21.71 16.15 -5.57
CA ALA A 180 20.64 16.72 -6.39
C ALA A 180 19.35 15.87 -6.38
N ARG A 181 19.43 14.58 -6.02
CA ARG A 181 18.22 13.74 -5.84
C ARG A 181 17.42 14.14 -4.61
N CYS A 182 16.12 13.88 -4.65
CA CYS A 182 15.17 14.23 -3.57
C CYS A 182 15.23 15.71 -3.17
N THR A 183 15.58 16.57 -4.12
CA THR A 183 15.59 18.03 -3.93
C THR A 183 14.37 18.58 -4.65
N PRO A 184 13.40 19.17 -3.93
CA PRO A 184 12.25 19.82 -4.54
C PRO A 184 12.66 20.87 -5.56
N ALA A 185 11.87 21.03 -6.62
CA ALA A 185 12.00 22.19 -7.47
C ALA A 185 11.85 23.47 -6.62
N LEU A 186 12.69 24.47 -6.87
CA LEU A 186 12.52 25.77 -6.22
C LEU A 186 11.15 26.32 -6.64
N THR A 187 10.26 26.53 -5.68
CA THR A 187 9.02 27.29 -5.89
C THR A 187 9.42 28.67 -6.41
N LYS A 188 9.06 28.98 -7.66
CA LYS A 188 9.09 30.35 -8.19
C LYS A 188 7.89 31.13 -7.68
#